data_AF-A0A661D1H7-F1
#
_entry.id   AF-A0A661D1H7-F1
#
_cell.length_a   1.000
_cell.length_b   1.000
_cell.length_c   1.000
_cell.angle_alpha   90.00
_cell.angle_beta   90.00
_cell.angle_gamma   90.00
#
_symmetry.space_group_name_H-M   'P 1'
#
loop_
_entity.id
_entity.type
_entity.pdbx_description
1 polymer ?
#
loop_
_entity_poly.entity_id
_entity_poly.type
_entity_poly.pdbx_seq_one_letter_code
_entity_poly.pdbx_strand_id
1 'polypeptide(L)'
;MTQNELMKQWTESNKSAMDAIKELGEINTNAMSRLTQRQQEMVNLYMEEGTKQLEVLDEVKGVQDIVAAQSRLFTELNEKLMANARQTMDDLVEVKDKLSTWTEKGMENANAAFSQTAENK
;
A
#
# COMPACT_ATOMS: atom_id res chain seq x y z
N MET A 1 40.39 -15.35 12.04
CA MET A 1 39.53 -15.72 10.88
C MET A 1 40.34 -16.43 9.82
N THR A 2 39.86 -17.58 9.34
CA THR A 2 40.44 -18.26 8.17
C THR A 2 39.94 -17.63 6.87
N GLN A 3 40.68 -17.80 5.77
CA GLN A 3 40.30 -17.27 4.45
C GLN A 3 38.91 -17.78 3.99
N ASN A 4 38.53 -18.98 4.44
CA ASN A 4 37.24 -19.61 4.16
C ASN A 4 36.08 -18.93 4.92
N GLU A 5 36.30 -18.49 6.16
CA GLU A 5 35.31 -17.72 6.93
C GLU A 5 35.08 -16.31 6.36
N LEU A 6 36.13 -15.64 5.88
CA LEU A 6 36.00 -14.34 5.20
C LEU A 6 35.20 -14.46 3.89
N MET A 7 35.47 -15.49 3.09
CA MET A 7 34.71 -15.76 1.87
C MET A 7 33.23 -16.06 2.17
N LYS A 8 32.96 -16.84 3.22
CA LYS A 8 31.60 -17.17 3.65
C LYS A 8 30.83 -15.93 4.13
N GLN A 9 31.44 -15.09 4.98
CA GLN A 9 30.84 -13.83 5.43
C GLN A 9 30.58 -12.85 4.27
N TRP A 10 31.49 -12.79 3.30
CA TRP A 10 31.31 -11.99 2.09
C TRP A 10 30.11 -12.45 1.26
N THR A 11 29.96 -13.77 1.06
CA THR A 11 28.81 -14.34 0.35
C THR A 11 27.51 -14.12 1.12
N GLU A 12 27.50 -14.29 2.44
CA GLU A 12 26.32 -14.05 3.29
C GLU A 12 25.92 -12.57 3.30
N SER A 13 26.88 -11.65 3.38
CA SER A 13 26.62 -10.20 3.31
C SER A 13 26.05 -9.78 1.96
N ASN A 14 26.59 -10.29 0.85
CA ASN A 14 26.05 -10.01 -0.48
C ASN A 14 24.64 -10.57 -0.65
N LYS A 15 24.37 -11.77 -0.14
CA LYS A 15 23.02 -12.35 -0.15
C LYS A 15 22.05 -11.50 0.66
N SER A 16 22.42 -11.09 1.88
CA SER A 16 21.61 -10.21 2.72
C SER A 16 21.30 -8.86 2.05
N ALA A 17 22.28 -8.28 1.34
CA ALA A 17 22.07 -7.04 0.59
C ALA A 17 21.12 -7.22 -0.60
N MET A 18 21.24 -8.32 -1.34
CA MET A 18 20.30 -8.65 -2.44
C MET A 18 18.88 -8.89 -1.93
N ASP A 19 18.74 -9.60 -0.80
CA ASP A 19 17.44 -9.84 -0.18
C ASP A 19 16.80 -8.53 0.30
N ALA A 20 17.57 -7.61 0.89
CA ALA A 20 17.09 -6.29 1.30
C ALA A 20 16.61 -5.43 0.11
N ILE A 21 17.33 -5.47 -1.03
CA ILE A 21 16.91 -4.78 -2.27
C ILE A 21 15.62 -5.37 -2.81
N LYS A 22 15.49 -6.70 -2.78
CA LYS A 22 14.28 -7.39 -3.22
C LYS A 22 13.07 -7.04 -2.35
N GLU A 23 13.21 -7.08 -1.03
CA GLU A 23 12.15 -6.70 -0.08
C GLU A 23 11.67 -5.26 -0.33
N LEU A 24 12.60 -4.31 -0.53
CA LEU A 24 12.25 -2.92 -0.84
C LEU A 24 11.49 -2.79 -2.19
N GLY A 25 11.92 -3.55 -3.20
CA GLY A 25 11.23 -3.61 -4.49
C GLY A 25 9.79 -4.12 -4.35
N GLU A 26 9.59 -5.18 -3.57
CA GLU A 26 8.26 -5.75 -3.30
C GLU A 26 7.36 -4.78 -2.53
N ILE A 27 7.90 -4.03 -1.56
CA ILE A 27 7.14 -2.98 -0.84
C ILE A 27 6.64 -1.92 -1.83
N ASN A 28 7.50 -1.44 -2.72
CA ASN A 28 7.15 -0.42 -3.70
C ASN A 28 6.12 -0.91 -4.72
N THR A 29 6.32 -2.11 -5.29
CA THR A 29 5.36 -2.68 -6.26
C THR A 29 3.98 -2.92 -5.63
N ASN A 30 3.94 -3.42 -4.39
CA ASN A 30 2.68 -3.63 -3.67
C ASN A 30 1.97 -2.30 -3.35
N ALA A 31 2.72 -1.26 -2.98
CA ALA A 31 2.15 0.07 -2.77
C ALA A 31 1.55 0.63 -4.06
N MET A 32 2.28 0.56 -5.17
CA MET A 32 1.81 1.05 -6.47
C MET A 32 0.58 0.28 -6.97
N SER A 33 0.56 -1.05 -6.80
CA SER A 33 -0.60 -1.87 -7.16
C SER A 33 -1.85 -1.47 -6.38
N ARG A 34 -1.73 -1.26 -5.07
CA ARG A 34 -2.86 -0.83 -4.23
C ARG A 34 -3.35 0.56 -4.58
N LEU A 35 -2.44 1.52 -4.78
CA LEU A 35 -2.82 2.87 -5.25
C LEU A 35 -3.52 2.84 -6.60
N THR A 36 -3.08 1.98 -7.51
CA THR A 36 -3.73 1.78 -8.81
C THR A 36 -5.13 1.20 -8.64
N GLN A 37 -5.29 0.23 -7.72
CA GLN A 37 -6.60 -0.33 -7.38
C GLN A 37 -7.54 0.72 -6.77
N ARG A 38 -7.06 1.60 -5.89
CA ARG A 38 -7.86 2.71 -5.34
C ARG A 38 -8.28 3.70 -6.43
N GLN A 39 -7.42 4.00 -7.40
CA GLN A 39 -7.77 4.84 -8.55
C GLN A 39 -8.84 4.16 -9.44
N GLN A 40 -8.73 2.84 -9.66
CA GLN A 40 -9.73 2.07 -10.40
C GLN A 40 -11.09 2.08 -9.68
N GLU A 41 -11.09 1.88 -8.36
CA GLU A 41 -12.31 1.94 -7.53
C GLU A 41 -12.99 3.32 -7.65
N MET A 42 -12.22 4.41 -7.61
CA MET A 42 -12.73 5.77 -7.80
C MET A 42 -13.34 5.98 -9.19
N VAL A 43 -12.70 5.48 -10.25
CA VAL A 43 -13.25 5.55 -11.61
C VAL A 43 -14.56 4.78 -11.72
N ASN A 44 -14.61 3.56 -11.17
CA ASN A 44 -15.84 2.75 -11.16
C ASN A 44 -16.96 3.45 -10.39
N LEU A 45 -16.62 4.10 -9.27
CA LEU A 45 -17.52 4.91 -8.47
C LEU A 45 -18.20 6.01 -9.28
N TYR A 46 -17.41 6.79 -10.04
CA TYR A 46 -17.93 7.85 -10.89
C TYR A 46 -18.76 7.31 -12.06
N MET A 47 -18.37 6.18 -12.64
CA MET A 47 -19.15 5.53 -13.69
C MET A 47 -20.50 5.02 -13.17
N GLU A 48 -20.51 4.34 -12.03
CA GLU A 48 -21.75 3.88 -11.36
C GLU A 48 -22.68 5.05 -11.04
N GLU A 49 -22.13 6.15 -10.50
CA GLU A 49 -22.94 7.34 -10.20
C GLU A 49 -23.53 7.96 -11.47
N GLY A 50 -22.75 8.06 -12.55
CA GLY A 50 -23.24 8.54 -13.84
C GLY A 50 -24.37 7.68 -14.41
N THR A 51 -24.27 6.35 -14.31
CA THR A 51 -25.34 5.44 -14.73
C THR A 51 -26.58 5.58 -13.83
N LYS A 52 -26.42 5.60 -12.51
CA LYS A 52 -27.54 5.79 -11.57
C LYS A 52 -28.25 7.12 -11.78
N GLN A 53 -27.52 8.18 -12.13
CA GLN A 53 -28.11 9.49 -12.39
C GLN A 53 -29.00 9.46 -13.64
N LEU A 54 -28.61 8.70 -14.68
CA LEU A 54 -29.43 8.47 -15.88
C LEU A 54 -30.66 7.61 -15.57
N GLU A 55 -30.51 6.54 -14.77
CA GLU A 55 -31.63 5.69 -14.33
C GLU A 55 -32.65 6.48 -13.52
N VAL A 56 -32.18 7.29 -12.56
CA VAL A 56 -33.05 8.18 -11.79
C VAL A 56 -33.82 9.07 -12.74
N LEU A 57 -33.18 9.76 -13.68
CA LEU A 57 -33.85 10.65 -14.65
C LEU A 57 -34.94 9.95 -15.48
N ASP A 58 -34.79 8.67 -15.79
CA ASP A 58 -35.79 7.87 -16.52
C ASP A 58 -36.97 7.44 -15.61
N GLU A 59 -36.72 7.22 -14.31
CA GLU A 59 -37.73 6.77 -13.34
C GLU A 59 -38.57 7.90 -12.72
N VAL A 60 -38.11 9.16 -12.74
CA VAL A 60 -38.78 10.25 -12.01
C VAL A 60 -40.09 10.70 -12.68
N LYS A 61 -41.22 10.59 -11.96
CA LYS A 61 -42.53 11.09 -12.41
C LYS A 61 -42.88 12.48 -11.85
N GLY A 62 -42.11 13.02 -10.90
CA GLY A 62 -42.32 14.34 -10.29
C GLY A 62 -41.15 14.86 -9.43
N VAL A 63 -41.17 16.15 -9.10
CA VAL A 63 -40.04 16.87 -8.45
C VAL A 63 -39.68 16.34 -7.04
N GLN A 64 -40.63 15.74 -6.32
CA GLN A 64 -40.38 15.15 -5.00
C GLN A 64 -39.50 13.90 -5.07
N ASP A 65 -39.65 13.09 -6.12
CA ASP A 65 -38.85 11.89 -6.34
C ASP A 65 -37.39 12.26 -6.73
N ILE A 66 -37.19 13.43 -7.37
CA ILE A 66 -35.85 13.96 -7.69
C ILE A 66 -35.07 14.26 -6.41
N VAL A 67 -35.68 14.96 -5.47
CA VAL A 67 -35.00 15.40 -4.23
C VAL A 67 -34.62 14.19 -3.36
N ALA A 68 -35.50 13.20 -3.25
CA ALA A 68 -35.22 11.96 -2.54
C ALA A 68 -34.10 11.14 -3.21
N ALA A 69 -34.10 11.05 -4.54
CA ALA A 69 -33.05 10.36 -5.28
C ALA A 69 -31.70 11.06 -5.17
N GLN A 70 -31.67 12.40 -5.24
CA GLN A 70 -30.46 13.20 -5.13
C GLN A 70 -29.83 13.12 -3.74
N SER A 71 -30.64 13.13 -2.67
CA SER A 71 -30.16 12.94 -1.30
C SER A 71 -29.53 11.55 -1.10
N ARG A 72 -30.15 10.51 -1.65
CA ARG A 72 -29.64 9.13 -1.58
C ARG A 72 -28.33 8.95 -2.33
N LEU A 73 -28.23 9.48 -3.56
CA LEU A 73 -27.00 9.45 -4.36
C LEU A 73 -25.85 10.16 -3.65
N PHE A 74 -26.13 11.33 -3.07
CA PHE A 74 -25.13 12.09 -2.33
C PHE A 74 -24.63 11.35 -1.07
N THR A 75 -25.52 10.70 -0.32
CA THR A 75 -25.13 9.89 0.83
C THR A 75 -24.29 8.68 0.41
N GLU A 76 -24.70 7.94 -0.62
CA GLU A 76 -23.92 6.80 -1.14
C GLU A 76 -22.53 7.22 -1.63
N LEU A 77 -22.44 8.33 -2.38
CA LEU A 77 -21.16 8.86 -2.85
C LEU A 77 -20.25 9.21 -1.67
N ASN A 78 -20.79 9.90 -0.65
CA ASN A 78 -20.02 10.30 0.53
C ASN A 78 -19.50 9.08 1.30
N GLU A 79 -20.35 8.08 1.55
CA GLU A 79 -19.97 6.84 2.24
C GLU A 79 -18.86 6.10 1.49
N LYS A 80 -18.99 5.96 0.17
CA LYS A 80 -18.00 5.26 -0.66
C LYS A 80 -16.69 6.05 -0.77
N LEU A 81 -16.73 7.37 -0.85
CA LEU A 81 -15.54 8.23 -0.79
C LEU A 81 -14.81 8.10 0.56
N MET A 82 -15.56 8.12 1.66
CA MET A 82 -14.98 7.93 3.00
C MET A 82 -14.39 6.54 3.18
N ALA A 83 -15.01 5.51 2.60
CA ALA A 83 -14.47 4.15 2.60
C ALA A 83 -13.14 4.08 1.81
N ASN A 84 -13.09 4.64 0.59
CA ASN A 84 -11.88 4.67 -0.22
C ASN A 84 -10.74 5.47 0.47
N ALA A 85 -11.08 6.58 1.15
CA ALA A 85 -10.12 7.35 1.94
C ALA A 85 -9.55 6.57 3.12
N ARG A 86 -10.39 5.84 3.87
CA ARG A 86 -9.95 4.96 4.97
C ARG A 86 -9.04 3.85 4.46
N GLN A 87 -9.45 3.16 3.39
CA GLN A 87 -8.65 2.08 2.80
C GLN A 87 -7.30 2.58 2.29
N THR A 88 -7.25 3.79 1.72
CA THR A 88 -5.98 4.42 1.33
C THR A 88 -5.09 4.71 2.54
N MET A 89 -5.66 5.16 3.66
CA MET A 89 -4.89 5.37 4.89
C MET A 89 -4.39 4.05 5.49
N ASP A 90 -5.19 3.00 5.45
CA ASP A 90 -4.78 1.66 5.89
C ASP A 90 -3.61 1.13 5.01
N ASP A 91 -3.71 1.29 3.69
CA ASP A 91 -2.64 0.93 2.74
C ASP A 91 -1.34 1.70 3.05
N LEU A 92 -1.42 2.99 3.41
CA LEU A 92 -0.27 3.81 3.79
C LEU A 92 0.34 3.41 5.14
N VAL A 93 -0.48 3.07 6.12
CA VAL A 93 -0.02 2.55 7.42
C VAL A 93 0.71 1.22 7.23
N GLU A 94 0.19 0.32 6.39
CA GLU A 94 0.85 -0.95 6.10
C GLU A 94 2.22 -0.74 5.42
N VAL A 95 2.31 0.21 4.48
CA VAL A 95 3.60 0.56 3.84
C VAL A 95 4.59 1.11 4.85
N LYS A 96 4.13 1.99 5.76
CA LYS A 96 4.96 2.52 6.84
C LYS A 96 5.51 1.40 7.72
N ASP A 97 4.66 0.48 8.16
CA ASP A 97 5.06 -0.63 9.03
C ASP A 97 6.07 -1.57 8.34
N LYS A 98 5.87 -1.84 7.05
CA LYS A 98 6.82 -2.64 6.24
C LYS A 98 8.17 -1.93 6.09
N LEU A 99 8.18 -0.61 5.87
CA LEU A 99 9.42 0.18 5.81
C LEU A 99 10.14 0.23 7.16
N SER A 100 9.41 0.37 8.26
CA SER A 100 9.97 0.29 9.62
C SER A 100 10.62 -1.07 9.87
N THR A 101 9.91 -2.16 9.57
CA THR A 101 10.44 -3.53 9.70
C THR A 101 11.69 -3.74 8.84
N TRP A 102 11.67 -3.25 7.58
CA TRP A 102 12.83 -3.33 6.68
C TRP A 102 14.04 -2.58 7.24
N THR A 103 13.81 -1.40 7.83
CA THR A 103 14.87 -0.59 8.47
C THR A 103 15.43 -1.26 9.72
N GLU A 104 14.58 -1.86 10.54
CA GLU A 104 14.99 -2.64 11.72
C GLU A 104 15.88 -3.82 11.34
N LYS A 105 15.48 -4.62 10.34
CA LYS A 105 16.31 -5.69 9.78
C LYS A 105 17.66 -5.18 9.28
N GLY A 106 17.67 -4.02 8.60
CA GLY A 106 18.90 -3.38 8.14
C GLY A 106 19.86 -3.03 9.29
N MET A 107 19.32 -2.50 10.39
CA MET A 107 20.10 -2.19 11.59
C MET A 107 20.60 -3.45 12.31
N GLU A 108 19.79 -4.50 12.41
CA GLU A 108 20.20 -5.80 12.97
C GLU A 108 21.35 -6.42 12.18
N ASN A 109 21.24 -6.43 10.85
CA ASN A 109 22.29 -6.94 9.95
C ASN A 109 23.59 -6.12 10.08
N ALA A 110 23.49 -4.79 10.22
CA ALA A 110 24.66 -3.94 10.46
C ALA A 110 25.30 -4.19 11.83
N ASN A 111 24.50 -4.35 12.89
CA ASN A 111 24.99 -4.66 14.23
C ASN A 111 25.66 -6.03 14.32
N ALA A 112 25.15 -7.03 13.60
CA ALA A 112 25.78 -8.34 13.49
C ALA A 112 27.17 -8.25 12.84
N ALA A 113 27.31 -7.45 11.78
CA ALA A 113 28.60 -7.22 11.12
C ALA A 113 29.60 -6.47 12.03
N PHE A 114 29.16 -5.49 12.81
CA PHE A 114 30.00 -4.76 13.77
C PHE A 114 30.44 -5.62 14.95
N SER A 115 29.54 -6.45 15.50
CA SER A 115 29.84 -7.31 16.66
C SER A 115 30.86 -8.41 16.31
N GLN A 116 30.73 -9.03 15.12
CA GLN A 116 31.74 -9.97 14.61
C GLN A 116 33.11 -9.33 14.39
N THR A 117 33.17 -8.04 14.07
CA THR A 117 34.44 -7.33 13.88
C THR A 117 35.10 -6.98 15.22
N ALA A 118 34.30 -6.75 16.27
CA ALA A 118 34.79 -6.44 17.62
C ALA A 118 35.29 -7.68 18.38
N GLU A 119 34.66 -8.85 18.21
CA GLU A 119 35.11 -10.12 18.81
C GLU A 119 36.39 -10.71 18.19
N ASN A 120 36.80 -10.19 17.02
CA ASN A 120 38.00 -10.65 16.29
C ASN A 120 39.22 -9.71 16.45
N LYS A 121 39.17 -8.72 17.36
CA LYS A 121 40.32 -7.91 17.81
C LYS A 121 40.84 -8.44 19.14
#